data_AF-A0A0J6FBG9-F1
#
_entry.id   AF-A0A0J6FBG9-F1
#
_cell.length_a   1.000
_cell.length_b   1.000
_cell.length_c   1.000
_cell.angle_alpha   90.00
_cell.angle_beta   90.00
_cell.angle_gamma   90.00
#
_symmetry.space_group_name_H-M   'P 1'
#
loop_
_entity.id
_entity.type
_entity.pdbx_description
1 polymer ?
#
loop_
_entity_poly.entity_id
_entity_poly.type
_entity_poly.pdbx_seq_one_letter_code
_entity_poly.pdbx_strand_id
1 'polypeptide(L)'
;MAALSGAFGGLIAYGISLIKTHFARWRVLFLVEGLPTIIFAFVILLFLPDRPETANLFSNEEERAVSIERMNRGQASEGHNVLVKRHVVSGFTDWKVHACALVKMGHDAGLATISIFLPNILKSLGYTNTQAQYMTIGPYLVAWVVMLGVCFISDKRRTRGPFLIGATMVSIIGTALIVSFPAEENPQIALVGVFFMVAGIFPCIPLGIQWATDNAGAESKKITAICILVVAGHCWSILASKSFPDREGPDYVRGYSIVLAFLGLSCIMSIVLSVRHRIENARRDKKYGKPNPIMPVDTAEKADKAPMFRYII
;
A
#
# COMPACT_ATOMS: atom_id res chain seq x y z
N MET A 1 -5.98 6.24 -3.01
CA MET A 1 -6.68 6.51 -4.29
C MET A 1 -6.99 5.25 -5.10
N ALA A 2 -6.13 4.23 -5.10
CA ALA A 2 -6.34 3.00 -5.90
C ALA A 2 -7.69 2.30 -5.68
N ALA A 3 -8.19 2.18 -4.43
CA ALA A 3 -9.50 1.57 -4.16
C ALA A 3 -10.66 2.33 -4.83
N LEU A 4 -10.66 3.66 -4.74
CA LEU A 4 -11.68 4.50 -5.34
C LEU A 4 -11.61 4.45 -6.87
N SER A 5 -10.39 4.48 -7.43
CA SER A 5 -10.17 4.28 -8.87
C SER A 5 -10.68 2.92 -9.35
N GLY A 6 -10.48 1.84 -8.59
CA GLY A 6 -11.05 0.52 -8.90
C GLY A 6 -12.58 0.50 -8.91
N ALA A 7 -13.23 1.22 -7.99
CA ALA A 7 -14.69 1.36 -7.97
C ALA A 7 -15.22 2.15 -9.18
N PHE A 8 -14.62 3.31 -9.49
CA PHE A 8 -14.99 4.09 -10.67
C PHE A 8 -14.65 3.40 -11.98
N GLY A 9 -13.53 2.67 -12.05
CA GLY A 9 -13.15 1.88 -13.22
C GLY A 9 -14.19 0.82 -13.57
N GLY A 10 -14.70 0.09 -12.57
CA GLY A 10 -15.82 -0.85 -12.75
C GLY A 10 -17.10 -0.17 -13.24
N LEU A 11 -17.42 1.02 -12.71
CA LEU A 11 -18.59 1.80 -13.10
C LEU A 11 -18.48 2.32 -14.55
N ILE A 12 -17.32 2.86 -14.94
CA ILE A 12 -17.05 3.36 -16.28
C ILE A 12 -17.08 2.20 -17.29
N ALA A 13 -16.46 1.06 -16.96
CA ALA A 13 -16.49 -0.14 -17.79
C ALA A 13 -17.93 -0.62 -18.04
N TYR A 14 -18.75 -0.64 -16.98
CA TYR A 14 -20.18 -0.95 -17.09
C TYR A 14 -20.91 0.07 -17.99
N GLY A 15 -20.70 1.37 -17.78
CA GLY A 15 -21.31 2.43 -18.60
C GLY A 15 -20.98 2.27 -20.09
N ILE A 16 -19.72 1.98 -20.41
CA ILE A 16 -19.26 1.76 -21.79
C ILE A 16 -19.82 0.46 -22.38
N SER A 17 -20.07 -0.55 -21.56
CA SER A 17 -20.67 -1.81 -22.02
C SER A 17 -22.07 -1.61 -22.62
N LEU A 18 -22.79 -0.57 -22.19
CA LEU A 18 -24.14 -0.20 -22.63
C LEU A 18 -24.16 0.71 -23.88
N ILE A 19 -23.04 1.34 -24.24
CA ILE A 19 -22.98 2.27 -25.36
C ILE A 19 -23.00 1.49 -26.68
N LYS A 20 -23.95 1.84 -27.56
CA LYS A 20 -23.96 1.38 -28.96
C LYS A 20 -23.07 2.31 -29.78
N THR A 21 -21.91 1.83 -30.18
CA THR A 21 -20.87 2.59 -30.89
C THR A 21 -20.35 1.77 -32.06
N HIS A 22 -20.01 2.44 -33.16
CA HIS A 22 -19.34 1.81 -34.31
C HIS A 22 -17.87 1.48 -34.01
N PHE A 23 -17.27 2.13 -33.00
CA PHE A 23 -15.92 1.85 -32.54
C PHE A 23 -15.90 0.70 -31.53
N ALA A 24 -14.78 -0.03 -31.54
CA ALA A 24 -14.52 -1.03 -30.52
C ALA A 24 -14.55 -0.40 -29.11
N ARG A 25 -15.33 -0.99 -28.20
CA ARG A 25 -15.60 -0.46 -26.85
C ARG A 25 -14.34 -0.17 -26.03
N TRP A 26 -13.27 -0.95 -26.22
CA TRP A 26 -11.98 -0.70 -25.56
C TRP A 26 -11.34 0.64 -25.95
N ARG A 27 -11.56 1.14 -27.19
CA ARG A 27 -11.06 2.47 -27.62
C ARG A 27 -11.78 3.59 -26.90
N VAL A 28 -13.09 3.44 -26.71
CA VAL A 28 -13.91 4.41 -25.97
C VAL A 28 -13.46 4.47 -24.52
N LEU A 29 -13.10 3.33 -23.91
CA LEU A 29 -12.54 3.28 -22.55
C LEU A 29 -11.25 4.11 -22.42
N PHE A 30 -10.29 3.93 -23.34
CA PHE A 30 -9.07 4.73 -23.35
C PHE A 30 -9.32 6.23 -23.56
N LEU A 31 -10.32 6.60 -24.36
CA LEU A 31 -10.66 8.02 -24.55
C LEU A 31 -11.25 8.61 -23.28
N VAL A 32 -12.25 7.94 -22.67
CA VAL A 32 -12.95 8.47 -21.48
C VAL A 32 -12.02 8.56 -20.27
N GLU A 33 -11.12 7.59 -20.07
CA GLU A 33 -10.20 7.59 -18.93
C GLU A 33 -8.88 8.35 -19.22
N GLY A 34 -8.39 8.27 -20.46
CA GLY A 34 -7.10 8.84 -20.85
C GLY A 34 -7.11 10.34 -21.09
N LEU A 35 -8.13 10.90 -21.74
CA LEU A 35 -8.19 12.34 -22.04
C LEU A 35 -8.18 13.22 -20.77
N PRO A 36 -9.02 12.95 -19.75
CA PRO A 36 -8.97 13.71 -18.50
C PRO A 36 -7.60 13.64 -17.83
N THR A 37 -6.94 12.47 -17.88
CA THR A 37 -5.60 12.26 -17.32
C THR A 37 -4.55 13.12 -18.03
N ILE A 38 -4.59 13.20 -19.36
CA ILE A 38 -3.70 14.07 -20.14
C ILE A 38 -3.90 15.55 -19.79
N ILE A 39 -5.16 16.00 -19.75
CA ILE A 39 -5.49 17.39 -19.39
C ILE A 39 -4.97 17.69 -17.97
N PHE A 40 -5.19 16.79 -17.02
CA PHE A 40 -4.73 16.96 -15.65
C PHE A 40 -3.20 16.97 -15.53
N ALA A 41 -2.48 16.22 -16.37
CA ALA A 41 -1.02 16.27 -16.42
C ALA A 41 -0.50 17.65 -16.82
N PHE A 42 -1.12 18.31 -17.81
CA PHE A 42 -0.77 19.71 -18.15
C PHE A 42 -1.06 20.68 -17.01
N VAL A 43 -2.16 20.50 -16.28
CA VAL A 43 -2.45 21.30 -15.08
C VAL A 43 -1.36 21.10 -14.03
N ILE A 44 -0.96 19.85 -13.74
CA ILE A 44 0.12 19.57 -12.78
C ILE A 44 1.43 20.23 -13.22
N LEU A 45 1.80 20.15 -14.50
CA LEU A 45 3.03 20.76 -15.02
C LEU A 45 3.07 22.29 -14.89
N LEU A 46 1.91 22.94 -14.94
CA LEU A 46 1.81 24.40 -14.85
C LEU A 46 1.66 24.91 -13.40
N PHE A 47 1.06 24.11 -12.51
CA PHE A 47 0.62 24.59 -11.19
C PHE A 47 1.27 23.90 -9.99
N LEU A 48 1.92 22.73 -10.13
CA LEU A 48 2.50 22.02 -8.99
C LEU A 48 3.94 22.50 -8.72
N PRO A 49 4.20 23.20 -7.59
CA PRO A 49 5.55 23.60 -7.22
C PRO A 49 6.37 22.41 -6.69
N ASP A 50 7.67 22.38 -6.98
CA ASP A 50 8.57 21.29 -6.56
C ASP A 50 8.71 21.17 -5.04
N ARG A 51 8.64 22.28 -4.31
CA ARG A 51 8.65 22.33 -2.83
C ARG A 51 7.77 23.46 -2.31
N PRO A 52 7.32 23.39 -1.04
CA PRO A 52 6.68 24.53 -0.38
C PRO A 52 7.57 25.78 -0.34
N GLU A 53 8.89 25.59 -0.41
CA GLU A 53 9.91 26.64 -0.48
C GLU A 53 9.91 27.38 -1.83
N THR A 54 9.50 26.76 -2.93
CA THR A 54 9.47 27.41 -4.26
C THR A 54 8.05 27.74 -4.70
N ALA A 55 7.07 27.45 -3.84
CA ALA A 55 5.66 27.65 -4.12
C ALA A 55 5.27 29.13 -4.00
N ASN A 56 4.94 29.75 -5.13
CA ASN A 56 4.24 31.04 -5.18
C ASN A 56 2.75 30.93 -4.77
N LEU A 57 2.30 29.73 -4.40
CA LEU A 57 0.91 29.42 -4.08
C LEU A 57 0.52 29.82 -2.64
N PHE A 58 1.49 29.98 -1.74
CA PHE A 58 1.24 30.40 -0.36
C PHE A 58 1.26 31.92 -0.25
N SER A 59 0.12 32.53 0.00
CA SER A 59 0.01 33.98 0.22
C SER A 59 0.53 34.43 1.58
N ASN A 60 0.71 33.50 2.53
CA ASN A 60 1.10 33.80 3.92
C ASN A 60 2.41 33.07 4.29
N GLU A 61 3.38 33.81 4.82
CA GLU A 61 4.68 33.30 5.29
C GLU A 61 4.53 32.25 6.41
N GLU A 62 3.49 32.39 7.26
CA GLU A 62 3.21 31.43 8.33
C GLU A 62 2.76 30.06 7.79
N GLU A 63 1.91 30.05 6.75
CA GLU A 63 1.48 28.79 6.11
C GLU A 63 2.65 28.07 5.45
N ARG A 64 3.57 28.85 4.87
CA ARG A 64 4.81 28.33 4.28
C ARG A 64 5.72 27.76 5.37
N ALA A 65 5.91 28.46 6.49
CA ALA A 65 6.70 27.96 7.62
C ALA A 65 6.11 26.66 8.21
N VAL A 66 4.79 26.60 8.40
CA VAL A 66 4.09 25.38 8.87
C VAL A 66 4.23 24.24 7.87
N SER A 67 4.18 24.52 6.56
CA SER A 67 4.36 23.51 5.51
C SER A 67 5.78 22.96 5.47
N ILE A 68 6.79 23.82 5.64
CA ILE A 68 8.20 23.43 5.77
C ILE A 68 8.40 22.61 7.05
N GLU A 69 7.83 23.03 8.17
CA GLU A 69 7.89 22.29 9.43
C GLU A 69 7.24 20.91 9.28
N ARG A 70 6.08 20.81 8.62
CA ARG A 70 5.41 19.52 8.34
C ARG A 70 6.23 18.61 7.44
N MET A 71 6.87 19.16 6.41
CA MET A 71 7.75 18.41 5.51
C MET A 71 8.98 17.87 6.26
N ASN A 72 9.52 18.67 7.19
CA ASN A 72 10.69 18.32 8.01
C ASN A 72 10.33 17.64 9.35
N ARG A 73 9.04 17.40 9.62
CA ARG A 73 8.60 16.94 10.95
C ARG A 73 9.09 15.52 11.21
N GLY A 74 9.97 15.38 12.20
CA GLY A 74 10.46 14.09 12.69
C GLY A 74 11.89 13.72 12.28
N GLN A 75 12.57 14.52 11.45
CA GLN A 75 13.99 14.30 11.10
C GLN A 75 14.71 15.65 10.88
N ALA A 76 16.00 15.71 11.22
CA ALA A 76 16.84 16.81 10.77
C ALA A 76 17.03 16.66 9.26
N SER A 77 16.71 17.69 8.47
CA SER A 77 16.97 17.69 7.03
C SER A 77 18.45 17.39 6.79
N GLU A 78 18.77 16.46 5.87
CA GLU A 78 20.16 16.13 5.50
C GLU A 78 20.87 17.27 4.76
N GLY A 79 20.24 18.43 4.65
CA GLY A 79 20.63 19.51 3.76
C GLY A 79 19.99 19.32 2.38
N HIS A 80 19.69 20.44 1.74
CA HIS A 80 19.08 20.48 0.41
C HIS A 80 19.91 19.67 -0.62
N ASN A 81 19.27 18.72 -1.33
CA ASN A 81 19.87 17.92 -2.41
C ASN A 81 21.13 17.10 -2.05
N VAL A 82 21.36 16.79 -0.77
CA VAL A 82 22.52 15.99 -0.37
C VAL A 82 22.15 14.52 -0.24
N LEU A 83 22.47 13.72 -1.26
CA LEU A 83 22.42 12.27 -1.15
C LEU A 83 23.58 11.80 -0.26
N VAL A 84 23.25 11.34 0.96
CA VAL A 84 24.27 10.83 1.87
C VAL A 84 24.55 9.36 1.56
N LYS A 85 25.62 9.09 0.80
CA LYS A 85 26.01 7.73 0.34
C LYS A 85 26.03 6.68 1.45
N ARG A 86 26.47 7.05 2.68
CA ARG A 86 26.49 6.13 3.84
C ARG A 86 25.10 5.64 4.22
N HIS A 87 24.08 6.50 4.11
CA HIS A 87 22.70 6.17 4.44
C HIS A 87 22.04 5.34 3.34
N VAL A 88 22.42 5.56 2.09
CA VAL A 88 22.04 4.70 0.96
C VAL A 88 22.57 3.27 1.17
N VAL A 89 23.87 3.12 1.44
CA VAL A 89 24.47 1.80 1.72
C VAL A 89 23.85 1.17 2.97
N SER A 90 23.59 1.96 4.01
CA SER A 90 22.83 1.51 5.19
C SER A 90 21.43 1.01 4.83
N GLY A 91 20.73 1.66 3.90
CA GLY A 91 19.43 1.20 3.40
C GLY A 91 19.51 -0.16 2.71
N PHE A 92 20.50 -0.37 1.83
CA PHE A 92 20.70 -1.64 1.14
C PHE A 92 21.16 -2.79 2.04
N THR A 93 21.85 -2.50 3.14
CA THR A 93 22.39 -3.52 4.06
C THR A 93 21.52 -3.75 5.29
N ASP A 94 20.51 -2.90 5.54
CA ASP A 94 19.63 -3.03 6.68
C ASP A 94 18.58 -4.12 6.45
N TRP A 95 18.72 -5.23 7.18
CA TRP A 95 17.78 -6.34 7.14
C TRP A 95 16.33 -5.92 7.44
N LYS A 96 16.08 -4.83 8.19
CA LYS A 96 14.71 -4.36 8.46
C LYS A 96 14.05 -3.81 7.21
N VAL A 97 14.83 -3.17 6.33
CA VAL A 97 14.33 -2.71 5.03
C VAL A 97 13.93 -3.92 4.18
N HIS A 98 14.76 -4.97 4.18
CA HIS A 98 14.45 -6.24 3.51
C HIS A 98 13.26 -6.96 4.13
N ALA A 99 13.10 -6.91 5.45
CA ALA A 99 11.94 -7.46 6.15
C ALA A 99 10.65 -6.70 5.78
N CYS A 100 10.68 -5.36 5.73
CA CYS A 100 9.57 -4.55 5.23
C CYS A 100 9.28 -4.83 3.75
N ALA A 101 10.32 -5.06 2.93
CA ALA A 101 10.16 -5.46 1.53
C ALA A 101 9.46 -6.81 1.40
N LEU A 102 9.83 -7.80 2.23
CA LEU A 102 9.17 -9.10 2.28
C LEU A 102 7.70 -8.99 2.70
N VAL A 103 7.41 -8.16 3.70
CA VAL A 103 6.03 -7.84 4.11
C VAL A 103 5.26 -7.25 2.92
N LYS A 104 5.86 -6.28 2.23
CA LYS A 104 5.26 -5.62 1.07
C LYS A 104 5.01 -6.58 -0.09
N MET A 105 5.93 -7.53 -0.34
CA MET A 105 5.75 -8.57 -1.36
C MET A 105 4.47 -9.38 -1.15
N GLY A 106 4.17 -9.79 0.08
CA GLY A 106 2.94 -10.54 0.33
C GLY A 106 1.67 -9.70 0.25
N HIS A 107 1.73 -8.40 0.55
CA HIS A 107 0.59 -7.51 0.32
C HIS A 107 0.37 -7.25 -1.17
N ASP A 108 1.45 -7.08 -1.93
CA ASP A 108 1.40 -7.01 -3.39
C ASP A 108 0.93 -8.33 -4.00
N ALA A 109 1.11 -9.44 -3.28
CA ALA A 109 0.53 -10.73 -3.63
C ALA A 109 -0.99 -10.73 -3.70
N GLY A 110 -1.61 -10.26 -2.62
CA GLY A 110 -3.04 -10.04 -2.59
C GLY A 110 -3.48 -8.98 -3.61
N LEU A 111 -2.75 -7.85 -3.70
CA LEU A 111 -3.14 -6.73 -4.56
C LEU A 111 -3.14 -7.12 -6.05
N ALA A 112 -2.08 -7.77 -6.54
CA ALA A 112 -2.02 -8.20 -7.94
C ALA A 112 -3.12 -9.22 -8.25
N THR A 113 -3.43 -10.11 -7.31
CA THR A 113 -4.53 -11.08 -7.46
C THR A 113 -5.87 -10.38 -7.60
N ILE A 114 -6.15 -9.39 -6.75
CA ILE A 114 -7.37 -8.58 -6.82
C ILE A 114 -7.43 -7.81 -8.14
N SER A 115 -6.36 -7.13 -8.54
CA SER A 115 -6.37 -6.28 -9.73
C SER A 115 -6.55 -7.06 -11.04
N ILE A 116 -5.97 -8.26 -11.14
CA ILE A 116 -5.96 -9.04 -12.39
C ILE A 116 -7.16 -10.01 -12.43
N PHE A 117 -7.45 -10.68 -11.32
CA PHE A 117 -8.34 -11.84 -11.33
C PHE A 117 -9.70 -11.58 -10.70
N LEU A 118 -9.93 -10.49 -9.94
CA LEU A 118 -11.22 -10.25 -9.27
C LEU A 118 -12.45 -10.40 -10.19
N PRO A 119 -12.49 -9.88 -11.43
CA PRO A 119 -13.62 -10.11 -12.32
C PRO A 119 -13.81 -11.59 -12.69
N ASN A 120 -12.72 -12.34 -12.86
CA ASN A 120 -12.78 -13.78 -13.14
C ASN A 120 -13.31 -14.57 -11.93
N ILE A 121 -12.93 -14.15 -10.72
CA ILE A 121 -13.41 -14.72 -9.45
C ILE A 121 -14.91 -14.47 -9.29
N LEU A 122 -15.39 -13.29 -9.67
CA LEU A 122 -16.82 -13.01 -9.65
C LEU A 122 -17.55 -13.80 -10.74
N LYS A 123 -16.94 -13.97 -11.92
CA LYS A 123 -17.52 -14.80 -12.98
C LYS A 123 -17.68 -16.26 -12.57
N SER A 124 -16.75 -16.83 -11.80
CA SER A 124 -16.89 -18.18 -11.26
C SER A 124 -18.04 -18.33 -10.26
N LEU A 125 -18.58 -17.24 -9.71
CA LEU A 125 -19.78 -17.25 -8.87
C LEU A 125 -21.09 -17.32 -9.69
N GLY A 126 -21.01 -17.54 -11.00
CA GLY A 126 -22.16 -17.60 -11.91
C GLY A 126 -22.61 -16.24 -12.47
N TYR A 127 -21.87 -15.16 -12.18
CA TYR A 127 -22.15 -13.85 -12.76
C TYR A 127 -21.74 -13.79 -14.24
N THR A 128 -22.56 -13.16 -15.08
CA THR A 128 -22.17 -12.84 -16.47
C THR A 128 -20.98 -11.86 -16.49
N ASN A 129 -20.27 -11.74 -17.62
CA ASN A 129 -19.12 -10.83 -17.74
C ASN A 129 -19.43 -9.39 -17.30
N THR A 130 -20.60 -8.87 -17.69
CA THR A 130 -21.05 -7.52 -17.29
C THR A 130 -21.37 -7.45 -15.80
N GLN A 131 -21.99 -8.51 -15.25
CA GLN A 131 -22.31 -8.58 -13.83
C GLN A 131 -21.06 -8.62 -12.96
N ALA A 132 -20.09 -9.44 -13.33
CA ALA A 132 -18.81 -9.52 -12.64
C ALA A 132 -18.09 -8.16 -12.59
N GLN A 133 -18.15 -7.35 -13.66
CA GLN A 133 -17.52 -6.03 -13.70
C GLN A 133 -18.13 -5.04 -12.72
N TYR A 134 -19.47 -4.91 -12.64
CA TYR A 134 -20.06 -3.98 -11.68
C TYR A 134 -20.05 -4.53 -10.25
N MET A 135 -19.98 -5.85 -10.07
CA MET A 135 -19.85 -6.47 -8.75
C MET A 135 -18.50 -6.22 -8.08
N THR A 136 -17.47 -5.79 -8.81
CA THR A 136 -16.20 -5.33 -8.19
C THR A 136 -16.37 -4.02 -7.42
N ILE A 137 -17.38 -3.21 -7.74
CA ILE A 137 -17.59 -1.89 -7.13
C ILE A 137 -17.79 -2.02 -5.62
N GLY A 138 -18.58 -3.00 -5.18
CA GLY A 138 -18.88 -3.25 -3.77
C GLY A 138 -17.62 -3.49 -2.92
N PRO A 139 -16.82 -4.54 -3.22
CA PRO A 139 -15.56 -4.80 -2.53
C PRO A 139 -14.61 -3.60 -2.51
N TYR A 140 -14.48 -2.87 -3.63
CA TYR A 140 -13.60 -1.70 -3.69
C TYR A 140 -14.08 -0.52 -2.83
N LEU A 141 -15.40 -0.25 -2.78
CA LEU A 141 -15.96 0.80 -1.92
C LEU A 141 -15.78 0.46 -0.44
N VAL A 142 -16.05 -0.78 -0.04
CA VAL A 142 -15.81 -1.24 1.34
C VAL A 142 -14.33 -1.09 1.68
N ALA A 143 -13.45 -1.55 0.80
CA ALA A 143 -12.01 -1.41 0.99
C ALA A 143 -11.55 0.05 1.08
N TRP A 144 -12.16 0.96 0.33
CA TRP A 144 -11.88 2.38 0.41
C TRP A 144 -12.24 2.95 1.79
N VAL A 145 -13.44 2.66 2.30
CA VAL A 145 -13.89 3.10 3.63
C VAL A 145 -13.00 2.51 4.74
N VAL A 146 -12.73 1.20 4.68
CA VAL A 146 -11.87 0.51 5.65
C VAL A 146 -10.45 1.06 5.61
N MET A 147 -9.87 1.27 4.43
CA MET A 147 -8.55 1.87 4.26
C MET A 147 -8.47 3.26 4.89
N LEU A 148 -9.45 4.14 4.64
CA LEU A 148 -9.48 5.47 5.24
C LEU A 148 -9.58 5.39 6.77
N GLY A 149 -10.48 4.57 7.30
CA GLY A 149 -10.66 4.40 8.74
C GLY A 149 -9.41 3.84 9.43
N VAL A 150 -8.83 2.77 8.88
CA VAL A 150 -7.63 2.12 9.43
C VAL A 150 -6.42 3.06 9.37
N CYS A 151 -6.19 3.75 8.24
CA CYS A 151 -5.08 4.71 8.12
C CYS A 151 -5.26 5.88 9.08
N PHE A 152 -6.46 6.45 9.17
CA PHE A 152 -6.75 7.57 10.08
C PHE A 152 -6.54 7.21 11.54
N ILE A 153 -7.02 6.04 11.98
CA ILE A 153 -6.83 5.57 13.35
C ILE A 153 -5.35 5.26 13.61
N SER A 154 -4.65 4.65 12.64
CA SER A 154 -3.22 4.37 12.72
C SER A 154 -2.38 5.66 12.86
N ASP A 155 -2.69 6.69 12.08
CA ASP A 155 -2.07 8.01 12.18
C ASP A 155 -2.30 8.64 13.55
N LYS A 156 -3.56 8.63 14.01
CA LYS A 156 -3.93 9.18 15.32
C LYS A 156 -3.23 8.46 16.48
N ARG A 157 -3.05 7.15 16.38
CA ARG A 157 -2.37 6.33 17.40
C ARG A 157 -0.85 6.26 17.23
N ARG A 158 -0.28 6.81 16.14
CA ARG A 158 1.15 6.74 15.80
C ARG A 158 1.72 5.33 15.92
N THR A 159 0.94 4.33 15.50
CA THR A 159 1.34 2.91 15.46
C THR A 159 0.84 2.32 14.14
N ARG A 160 1.70 1.54 13.48
CA ARG A 160 1.48 0.95 12.16
C ARG A 160 1.37 -0.56 12.24
N GLY A 161 2.30 -1.22 12.94
CA GLY A 161 2.44 -2.67 12.97
C GLY A 161 1.16 -3.42 13.35
N PRO A 162 0.48 -3.09 14.47
CA PRO A 162 -0.76 -3.76 14.84
C PRO A 162 -1.90 -3.61 13.83
N PHE A 163 -2.01 -2.43 13.19
CA PHE A 163 -3.02 -2.19 12.16
C PHE A 163 -2.70 -2.97 10.87
N LEU A 164 -1.42 -3.02 10.51
CA LEU A 164 -0.94 -3.80 9.37
C LEU A 164 -1.20 -5.30 9.58
N ILE A 165 -0.90 -5.82 10.78
CA ILE A 165 -1.17 -7.21 11.15
C ILE A 165 -2.68 -7.49 11.10
N GLY A 166 -3.50 -6.65 11.72
CA GLY A 166 -4.95 -6.81 11.71
C GLY A 166 -5.55 -6.83 10.30
N ALA A 167 -5.15 -5.88 9.45
CA ALA A 167 -5.59 -5.82 8.06
C ALA A 167 -5.10 -7.02 7.24
N THR A 168 -3.86 -7.47 7.46
CA THR A 168 -3.32 -8.69 6.84
C THR A 168 -4.12 -9.93 7.26
N MET A 169 -4.47 -10.05 8.54
CA MET A 169 -5.28 -11.16 9.05
C MET A 169 -6.69 -11.19 8.44
N VAL A 170 -7.33 -10.03 8.27
CA VAL A 170 -8.62 -9.93 7.56
C VAL A 170 -8.47 -10.44 6.12
N SER A 171 -7.38 -10.09 5.44
CA SER A 171 -7.13 -10.61 4.10
C SER A 171 -6.86 -12.11 4.09
N ILE A 172 -6.11 -12.64 5.07
CA ILE A 172 -5.86 -14.09 5.21
C ILE A 172 -7.17 -14.83 5.37
N ILE A 173 -8.07 -14.34 6.23
CA ILE A 173 -9.41 -14.92 6.41
C ILE A 173 -10.17 -14.90 5.09
N GLY A 174 -10.19 -13.76 4.38
CA GLY A 174 -10.86 -13.65 3.09
C GLY A 174 -10.33 -14.64 2.04
N THR A 175 -9.02 -14.73 1.89
CA THR A 175 -8.38 -15.68 0.96
C THR A 175 -8.62 -17.14 1.39
N ALA A 176 -8.58 -17.45 2.69
CA ALA A 176 -8.85 -18.78 3.19
C ALA A 176 -10.31 -19.22 2.99
N LEU A 177 -11.27 -18.28 3.08
CA LEU A 177 -12.67 -18.54 2.76
C LEU A 177 -12.84 -18.89 1.27
N ILE A 178 -12.20 -18.14 0.37
CA ILE A 178 -12.25 -18.41 -1.08
C ILE A 178 -11.67 -19.81 -1.40
N VAL A 179 -10.57 -20.20 -0.75
CA VAL A 179 -9.93 -21.50 -0.98
C VAL A 179 -10.73 -22.66 -0.39
N SER A 180 -11.27 -22.48 0.82
CA SER A 180 -11.94 -23.56 1.55
C SER A 180 -13.37 -23.81 1.06
N PHE A 181 -14.00 -22.81 0.44
CA PHE A 181 -15.39 -22.86 0.01
C PHE A 181 -15.46 -22.54 -1.49
N PRO A 182 -15.42 -23.57 -2.36
CA PRO A 182 -15.53 -23.41 -3.80
C PRO A 182 -16.74 -22.57 -4.21
N ALA A 183 -16.55 -21.73 -5.23
CA ALA A 183 -17.54 -20.76 -5.68
C ALA A 183 -18.83 -21.42 -6.18
N GLU A 184 -18.73 -22.61 -6.77
CA GLU A 184 -19.87 -23.35 -7.31
C GLU A 184 -20.80 -23.88 -6.21
N GLU A 185 -20.24 -24.32 -5.08
CA GLU A 185 -21.00 -24.89 -3.97
C GLU A 185 -21.49 -23.81 -3.00
N ASN A 186 -20.66 -22.79 -2.75
CA ASN A 186 -20.88 -21.82 -1.68
C ASN A 186 -20.65 -20.37 -2.15
N PRO A 187 -21.42 -19.86 -3.14
CA PRO A 187 -21.15 -18.58 -3.78
C PRO A 187 -21.24 -17.39 -2.80
N GLN A 188 -22.10 -17.47 -1.78
CA GLN A 188 -22.22 -16.42 -0.77
C GLN A 188 -20.97 -16.32 0.11
N ILE A 189 -20.39 -17.46 0.52
CA ILE A 189 -19.19 -17.50 1.37
C ILE A 189 -17.97 -17.03 0.58
N ALA A 190 -17.83 -17.48 -0.68
CA ALA A 190 -16.77 -17.03 -1.56
C ALA A 190 -16.85 -15.51 -1.82
N LEU A 191 -18.06 -14.95 -1.99
CA LEU A 191 -18.25 -13.50 -2.11
C LEU A 191 -17.83 -12.76 -0.84
N VAL A 192 -18.22 -13.24 0.35
CA VAL A 192 -17.75 -12.66 1.63
C VAL A 192 -16.22 -12.72 1.72
N GLY A 193 -15.62 -13.82 1.28
CA GLY A 193 -14.17 -13.98 1.19
C GLY A 193 -13.51 -12.92 0.31
N VAL A 194 -14.11 -12.62 -0.85
CA VAL A 194 -13.68 -11.52 -1.73
C VAL A 194 -13.72 -10.17 -1.02
N PHE A 195 -14.82 -9.84 -0.34
CA PHE A 195 -14.92 -8.59 0.41
C PHE A 195 -13.83 -8.46 1.49
N PHE A 196 -13.55 -9.54 2.22
CA PHE A 196 -12.54 -9.55 3.28
C PHE A 196 -11.12 -9.46 2.72
N MET A 197 -10.83 -10.18 1.63
CA MET A 197 -9.55 -10.12 0.94
C MET A 197 -9.27 -8.69 0.46
N VAL A 198 -10.22 -8.08 -0.25
CA VAL A 198 -10.07 -6.72 -0.78
C VAL A 198 -9.99 -5.70 0.37
N ALA A 199 -10.88 -5.76 1.35
CA ALA A 199 -10.86 -4.82 2.48
C ALA A 199 -9.61 -4.91 3.36
N GLY A 200 -9.00 -6.09 3.47
CA GLY A 200 -7.76 -6.30 4.22
C GLY A 200 -6.49 -5.83 3.50
N ILE A 201 -6.40 -6.01 2.18
CA ILE A 201 -5.20 -5.66 1.41
C ILE A 201 -5.02 -4.15 1.24
N PHE A 202 -6.08 -3.42 0.90
CA PHE A 202 -5.97 -2.01 0.55
C PHE A 202 -5.38 -1.11 1.67
N PRO A 203 -5.72 -1.28 2.96
CA PRO A 203 -5.03 -0.58 4.05
C PRO A 203 -3.55 -0.94 4.18
N CYS A 204 -3.15 -2.16 3.84
CA CYS A 204 -1.77 -2.63 4.02
C CYS A 204 -0.78 -1.90 3.13
N ILE A 205 -1.19 -1.49 1.93
CA ILE A 205 -0.32 -0.83 0.95
C ILE A 205 0.25 0.51 1.48
N PRO A 206 -0.58 1.51 1.85
CA PRO A 206 -0.06 2.76 2.40
C PRO A 206 0.60 2.56 3.77
N LEU A 207 0.05 1.71 4.63
CA LEU A 207 0.62 1.46 5.97
C LEU A 207 2.01 0.84 5.90
N GLY A 208 2.23 -0.13 5.01
CA GLY A 208 3.51 -0.81 4.86
C GLY A 208 4.61 0.13 4.34
N ILE A 209 4.29 0.97 3.35
CA ILE A 209 5.22 2.00 2.85
C ILE A 209 5.52 2.99 3.96
N GLN A 210 4.48 3.53 4.61
CA GLN A 210 4.64 4.52 5.66
C GLN A 210 5.49 3.97 6.81
N TRP A 211 5.23 2.73 7.25
CA TRP A 211 5.98 2.08 8.32
C TRP A 211 7.46 1.87 8.00
N ALA A 212 7.78 1.48 6.75
CA ALA A 212 9.17 1.38 6.30
C ALA A 212 9.85 2.76 6.30
N THR A 213 9.14 3.79 5.83
CA THR A 213 9.69 5.15 5.73
C THR A 213 9.87 5.84 7.08
N ASP A 214 8.91 5.67 8.00
CA ASP A 214 8.96 6.23 9.36
C ASP A 214 10.14 5.63 10.15
N ASN A 215 10.55 4.40 9.83
CA ASN A 215 11.60 3.65 10.52
C ASN A 215 12.98 3.72 9.84
N ALA A 216 13.11 4.40 8.69
CA ALA A 216 14.37 4.58 7.98
C ALA A 216 15.28 5.63 8.62
N GLY A 217 14.71 6.57 9.38
CA GLY A 217 15.43 7.52 10.23
C GLY A 217 16.36 8.50 9.51
N ALA A 218 16.37 8.55 8.19
CA ALA A 218 17.11 9.51 7.36
C ALA A 218 16.47 9.59 5.97
N GLU A 219 16.53 10.74 5.31
CA GLU A 219 15.89 10.96 4.00
C GLU A 219 16.48 10.05 2.91
N SER A 220 17.81 10.02 2.76
CA SER A 220 18.50 9.13 1.81
C SER A 220 18.19 7.64 2.04
N LYS A 221 18.07 7.21 3.31
CA LYS A 221 17.71 5.83 3.65
C LYS A 221 16.24 5.53 3.40
N LYS A 222 15.36 6.50 3.63
CA LYS A 222 13.93 6.42 3.33
C LYS A 222 13.69 6.20 1.85
N ILE A 223 14.35 6.99 0.99
CA ILE A 223 14.27 6.83 -0.47
C ILE A 223 14.75 5.44 -0.88
N THR A 224 15.90 5.01 -0.35
CA THR A 224 16.45 3.66 -0.62
C THR A 224 15.47 2.56 -0.21
N ALA A 225 14.83 2.68 0.96
CA ALA A 225 13.84 1.73 1.43
C ALA A 225 12.62 1.67 0.51
N ILE A 226 12.09 2.83 0.07
CA ILE A 226 10.98 2.88 -0.88
C ILE A 226 11.36 2.17 -2.19
N CYS A 227 12.54 2.44 -2.74
CA CYS A 227 13.00 1.77 -3.97
C CYS A 227 13.06 0.25 -3.81
N ILE A 228 13.61 -0.25 -2.70
CA ILE A 228 13.68 -1.69 -2.43
C ILE A 228 12.27 -2.30 -2.31
N LEU A 229 11.36 -1.63 -1.59
CA LEU A 229 9.97 -2.07 -1.43
C LEU A 229 9.24 -2.15 -2.78
N VAL A 230 9.44 -1.15 -3.66
CA VAL A 230 8.81 -1.10 -5.00
C VAL A 230 9.35 -2.22 -5.89
N VAL A 231 10.68 -2.41 -5.94
CA VAL A 231 11.29 -3.50 -6.72
C VAL A 231 10.78 -4.85 -6.25
N ALA A 232 10.77 -5.08 -4.93
CA ALA A 232 10.27 -6.32 -4.35
C ALA A 232 8.80 -6.57 -4.73
N GLY A 233 7.96 -5.53 -4.68
CA GLY A 233 6.56 -5.59 -5.11
C GLY A 233 6.39 -6.00 -6.58
N HIS A 234 7.19 -5.43 -7.49
CA HIS A 234 7.14 -5.78 -8.90
C HIS A 234 7.62 -7.20 -9.21
N CYS A 235 8.57 -7.74 -8.45
CA CYS A 235 8.95 -9.14 -8.56
C CYS A 235 7.75 -10.08 -8.33
N TRP A 236 6.84 -9.71 -7.42
CA TRP A 236 5.61 -10.48 -7.26
C TRP A 236 4.68 -10.37 -8.48
N SER A 237 4.49 -9.19 -9.08
CA SER A 237 3.62 -9.05 -10.26
C SER A 237 4.00 -10.01 -11.39
N ILE A 238 5.30 -10.31 -11.54
CA ILE A 238 5.80 -11.31 -12.47
C ILE A 238 5.36 -12.73 -12.04
N LEU A 239 5.54 -13.09 -10.78
CA LEU A 239 5.14 -14.40 -10.25
C LEU A 239 3.61 -14.61 -10.34
N ALA A 240 2.83 -13.57 -10.02
CA ALA A 240 1.36 -13.58 -10.05
C ALA A 240 0.80 -14.06 -11.39
N SER A 241 1.41 -13.61 -12.49
CA SER A 241 0.98 -13.95 -13.85
C SER A 241 1.01 -15.45 -14.15
N LYS A 242 1.80 -16.23 -13.40
CA LYS A 242 1.90 -17.69 -13.54
C LYS A 242 1.22 -18.46 -12.40
N SER A 243 0.75 -17.77 -11.37
CA SER A 243 0.14 -18.38 -10.18
C SER A 243 -1.31 -18.83 -10.41
N PHE A 244 -2.00 -18.28 -11.42
CA PHE A 244 -3.41 -18.57 -11.74
C PHE A 244 -3.54 -19.15 -13.16
N PRO A 245 -3.14 -20.41 -13.40
CA PRO A 245 -3.25 -21.02 -14.73
C PRO A 245 -4.72 -21.32 -15.08
N ASP A 246 -5.13 -21.04 -16.31
CA ASP A 246 -6.53 -21.21 -16.78
C ASP A 246 -7.08 -22.62 -16.56
N ARG A 247 -6.22 -23.65 -16.63
CA ARG A 247 -6.57 -25.07 -16.42
C ARG A 247 -7.04 -25.40 -14.99
N GLU A 248 -6.74 -24.53 -14.03
CA GLU A 248 -7.11 -24.71 -12.60
C GLU A 248 -8.29 -23.81 -12.22
N GLY A 249 -8.89 -23.09 -13.18
CA GLY A 249 -10.16 -22.41 -12.97
C GLY A 249 -11.31 -23.42 -12.87
N PRO A 250 -12.41 -23.10 -12.16
CA PRO A 250 -12.73 -21.80 -11.56
C PRO A 250 -12.16 -21.55 -10.15
N ASP A 251 -11.66 -22.57 -9.46
CA ASP A 251 -11.31 -22.45 -8.04
C ASP A 251 -9.90 -21.89 -7.80
N TYR A 252 -8.99 -22.02 -8.76
CA TYR A 252 -7.62 -21.49 -8.73
C TYR A 252 -6.88 -21.74 -7.40
N VAL A 253 -7.09 -22.90 -6.78
CA VAL A 253 -6.62 -23.25 -5.42
C VAL A 253 -5.13 -22.97 -5.24
N ARG A 254 -4.32 -23.29 -6.26
CA ARG A 254 -2.87 -23.03 -6.24
C ARG A 254 -2.54 -21.55 -6.12
N GLY A 255 -3.18 -20.71 -6.92
CA GLY A 255 -2.91 -19.27 -6.93
C GLY A 255 -3.20 -18.65 -5.57
N TYR A 256 -4.36 -18.96 -5.01
CA TYR A 256 -4.73 -18.50 -3.69
C TYR A 256 -3.87 -19.09 -2.57
N SER A 257 -3.46 -20.35 -2.67
CA SER A 257 -2.55 -20.98 -1.69
C SER A 257 -1.21 -20.27 -1.64
N ILE A 258 -0.66 -19.88 -2.80
CA ILE A 258 0.57 -19.08 -2.86
C ILE A 258 0.32 -17.72 -2.21
N VAL A 259 -0.77 -17.02 -2.56
CA VAL A 259 -1.12 -15.73 -1.94
C VAL A 259 -1.24 -15.86 -0.41
N LEU A 260 -1.90 -16.91 0.07
CA LEU A 260 -2.08 -17.18 1.50
C LEU A 260 -0.73 -17.41 2.21
N ALA A 261 0.19 -18.16 1.59
CA ALA A 261 1.53 -18.37 2.13
C ALA A 261 2.32 -17.05 2.25
N PHE A 262 2.25 -16.20 1.23
CA PHE A 262 2.89 -14.88 1.23
C PHE A 262 2.25 -13.92 2.24
N LEU A 263 0.92 -13.90 2.37
CA LEU A 263 0.25 -13.12 3.39
C LEU A 263 0.57 -13.60 4.81
N GLY A 264 0.66 -14.92 5.02
CA GLY A 264 1.10 -15.52 6.27
C GLY A 264 2.52 -15.09 6.63
N LEU A 265 3.45 -15.15 5.67
CA LEU A 265 4.82 -14.67 5.83
C LEU A 265 4.87 -13.18 6.16
N SER A 266 4.09 -12.35 5.46
CA SER A 266 3.96 -10.92 5.76
C SER A 266 3.41 -10.67 7.17
N CYS A 267 2.45 -11.46 7.63
CA CYS A 267 1.90 -11.36 8.97
C CYS A 267 2.95 -11.69 10.04
N ILE A 268 3.65 -12.83 9.88
CA ILE A 268 4.73 -13.25 10.78
C ILE A 268 5.84 -12.20 10.83
N MET A 269 6.31 -11.73 9.68
CA MET A 269 7.38 -10.73 9.63
C MET A 269 6.94 -9.38 10.21
N SER A 270 5.66 -8.99 10.03
CA SER A 270 5.09 -7.80 10.67
C SER A 270 5.06 -7.93 12.20
N ILE A 271 4.73 -9.11 12.73
CA ILE A 271 4.79 -9.39 14.17
C ILE A 271 6.23 -9.29 14.67
N VAL A 272 7.19 -9.93 13.99
CA VAL A 272 8.62 -9.91 14.34
C VAL A 272 9.14 -8.47 14.39
N LEU A 273 8.88 -7.67 13.34
CA LEU A 273 9.28 -6.27 13.29
C LEU A 273 8.62 -5.45 14.41
N SER A 274 7.31 -5.59 14.63
CA SER A 274 6.57 -4.87 15.69
C SER A 274 7.13 -5.18 17.09
N VAL A 275 7.38 -6.45 17.40
CA VAL A 275 7.94 -6.90 18.68
C VAL A 275 9.37 -6.38 18.84
N ARG A 276 10.19 -6.48 17.80
CA ARG A 276 11.57 -5.98 17.83
C ARG A 276 11.62 -4.47 18.02
N HIS A 277 10.78 -3.71 17.33
CA HIS A 277 10.70 -2.25 17.50
C HIS A 277 10.32 -1.88 18.93
N ARG A 278 9.37 -2.59 19.55
CA ARG A 278 9.03 -2.42 20.98
C ARG A 278 10.22 -2.70 21.90
N ILE A 279 10.89 -3.84 21.72
CA ILE A 279 12.05 -4.23 22.55
C ILE A 279 13.18 -3.21 22.42
N GLU A 280 13.51 -2.79 21.19
CA GLU A 280 14.58 -1.84 20.94
C GLU A 280 14.25 -0.45 21.50
N ASN A 281 13.00 0.00 21.38
CA ASN A 281 12.56 1.26 22.00
C ASN A 281 12.66 1.21 23.53
N ALA A 282 12.21 0.12 24.16
CA ALA A 282 12.32 -0.07 25.62
C ALA A 282 13.79 -0.10 26.07
N ARG A 283 14.67 -0.75 25.30
CA ARG A 283 16.12 -0.76 25.57
C ARG A 283 16.72 0.65 25.49
N ARG A 284 16.34 1.43 24.48
CA ARG A 284 16.81 2.82 24.30
C ARG A 284 16.25 3.74 25.38
N ASP A 285 14.99 3.56 25.79
CA ASP A 285 14.39 4.32 26.89
C ASP A 285 15.11 4.08 28.21
N LYS A 286 15.50 2.84 28.49
CA LYS A 286 16.30 2.51 29.68
C LYS A 286 17.71 3.10 29.63
N LYS A 287 18.34 3.15 28.44
CA LYS A 287 19.74 3.58 28.29
C LYS A 287 19.92 5.09 28.12
N TYR A 288 19.04 5.75 27.39
CA TYR A 288 19.17 7.15 26.98
C TYR A 288 18.02 8.04 27.46
N GLY A 289 17.00 7.48 28.13
CA GLY A 289 15.79 8.20 28.50
C GLY A 289 14.82 8.35 27.32
N LYS A 290 13.65 8.94 27.58
CA LYS A 290 12.62 9.19 26.55
C LYS A 290 12.94 10.47 25.77
N PRO A 291 12.77 10.50 24.44
CA PRO A 291 12.99 11.71 23.65
C PRO A 291 11.99 12.82 24.01
N ASN A 292 12.48 14.05 24.02
CA ASN A 292 11.65 15.24 24.17
C ASN A 292 10.78 15.40 22.90
N PRO A 293 9.44 15.46 23.00
CA PRO A 293 8.56 15.61 21.84
C PRO A 293 8.77 16.91 21.03
N ILE A 294 9.39 17.92 21.64
CA ILE A 294 9.57 19.26 21.08
C ILE A 294 10.90 19.38 20.33
N MET A 295 11.92 18.61 20.72
CA MET A 295 13.25 18.71 20.09
C MET A 295 13.39 17.69 18.95
N PRO A 296 13.79 18.12 17.75
CA PRO A 296 14.06 17.19 16.66
C PRO A 296 15.24 16.29 17.05
N VAL A 297 15.10 15.00 16.75
CA VAL A 297 16.18 14.03 16.96
C VAL A 297 17.22 14.22 15.86
N ASP A 298 18.46 14.48 16.25
CA ASP A 298 19.58 14.47 15.32
C ASP A 298 19.78 13.06 14.76
N THR A 299 19.41 12.93 13.50
CA THR A 299 19.46 11.73 12.70
C THR A 299 20.48 11.85 11.55
N ALA A 300 21.12 13.01 11.41
CA ALA A 300 21.99 13.31 10.28
C ALA A 300 23.22 12.41 10.24
N GLU A 301 23.75 11.99 11.40
CA GLU A 301 24.94 11.14 11.45
C GLU A 301 24.63 9.63 11.41
N LYS A 302 23.66 9.20 12.23
CA LYS A 302 23.42 7.78 12.53
C LYS A 302 22.07 7.27 12.02
N ALA A 303 21.29 8.09 11.34
CA ALA A 303 19.94 7.77 10.89
C ALA A 303 19.10 7.13 12.02
N ASP A 304 18.42 6.02 11.74
CA ASP A 304 17.60 5.25 12.68
C ASP A 304 18.40 4.60 13.84
N LYS A 305 19.73 4.63 13.80
CA LYS A 305 20.61 4.20 14.90
C LYS A 305 20.91 5.32 15.90
N ALA A 306 20.40 6.54 15.68
CA ALA A 306 20.56 7.64 16.64
C ALA A 306 19.98 7.28 18.02
N PRO A 307 20.65 7.63 19.15
CA PRO A 307 20.25 7.23 20.50
C PRO A 307 18.80 7.62 20.88
N MET A 308 18.38 8.81 20.45
CA MET A 308 17.07 9.38 20.75
C MET A 308 16.01 9.01 19.71
N PHE A 309 16.37 8.30 18.64
CA PHE A 309 15.41 7.82 17.65
C PHE A 309 14.56 6.69 18.23
N ARG A 310 13.25 6.74 17.97
CA ARG A 310 12.29 5.70 18.35
C ARG A 310 11.58 5.19 17.12
N TYR A 311 11.58 3.87 17.00
CA TYR A 311 10.87 3.21 15.92
C TYR A 311 9.37 3.35 16.13
N ILE A 312 8.64 3.57 15.04
CA ILE A 312 7.18 3.43 15.04
C ILE A 312 6.87 1.94 15.07
N ILE A 313 6.05 1.54 16.05
CA ILE A 313 5.62 0.15 16.25
C ILE A 313 4.66 -0.26 15.17
#